data_AF-A0A4R3YKF3-F1
#
_entry.id   AF-A0A4R3YKF3-F1
#
_cell.length_a   1.000
_cell.length_b   1.000
_cell.length_c   1.000
_cell.angle_alpha   90.00
_cell.angle_beta   90.00
_cell.angle_gamma   90.00
#
_symmetry.space_group_name_H-M   'P 1'
#
loop_
_entity.id
_entity.type
_entity.pdbx_description
1 polymer ?
#
loop_
_entity_poly.entity_id
_entity_poly.type
_entity_poly.pdbx_seq_one_letter_code
_entity_poly.pdbx_strand_id
1 'polypeptide(L)'
;MILDYFHFLLNTNMMSERCSGCGICTKVYPIGNIVLEKGKAKRLCQICDFCLACVHNCPFHAIELRIDKNPDVRYRHQDITLKDIVNANQQGGK
;
A
#
# COMPACT_ATOMS: atom_id res chain seq x y z
N MET A 1 -3.43 -26.12 7.09
CA MET A 1 -2.00 -25.71 7.12
C MET A 1 -1.59 -24.82 5.95
N ILE A 2 -1.60 -25.29 4.69
CA ILE A 2 -1.21 -24.44 3.54
C ILE A 2 -2.23 -23.31 3.27
N LEU A 3 -3.52 -23.63 3.34
CA LEU A 3 -4.60 -22.64 3.14
C LEU A 3 -4.61 -21.57 4.25
N ASP A 4 -4.32 -21.94 5.49
CA ASP A 4 -4.24 -21.01 6.62
C ASP A 4 -3.06 -20.05 6.48
N TYR A 5 -1.92 -20.55 5.99
CA TYR A 5 -0.75 -19.72 5.67
C TYR A 5 -1.04 -18.75 4.52
N PHE A 6 -1.76 -19.21 3.48
CA PHE A 6 -2.19 -18.35 2.38
C PHE A 6 -3.16 -17.26 2.85
N HIS A 7 -4.15 -17.60 3.69
CA HIS A 7 -5.04 -16.62 4.32
C HIS A 7 -4.31 -15.64 5.24
N PHE A 8 -3.28 -16.10 5.95
CA PHE A 8 -2.43 -15.24 6.77
C PHE A 8 -1.70 -14.20 5.90
N LEU A 9 -1.02 -14.63 4.82
CA LEU A 9 -0.30 -13.74 3.92
C LEU A 9 -1.21 -12.70 3.25
N LEU A 10 -2.41 -13.11 2.84
CA LEU A 10 -3.40 -12.25 2.18
C LEU A 10 -3.97 -11.14 3.09
N ASN A 11 -3.92 -11.30 4.42
CA ASN A 11 -4.43 -10.33 5.39
C ASN A 11 -3.32 -9.59 6.17
N THR A 12 -2.07 -9.67 5.71
CA THR A 12 -0.91 -9.05 6.39
C THR A 12 -0.94 -7.53 6.36
N ASN A 13 -1.68 -6.92 5.44
CA ASN A 13 -1.71 -5.48 5.28
C ASN A 13 -3.01 -4.89 5.84
N MET A 14 -2.88 -4.00 6.83
CA MET A 14 -4.01 -3.41 7.54
C MET A 14 -4.16 -1.93 7.16
N MET A 15 -5.38 -1.51 6.82
CA MET A 15 -5.78 -0.11 6.72
C MET A 15 -6.37 0.32 8.06
N SER A 16 -5.88 1.43 8.64
CA SER A 16 -6.35 1.99 9.91
C SER A 16 -7.18 3.26 9.72
N GLU A 17 -7.84 3.71 10.79
CA GLU A 17 -8.66 4.92 10.81
C GLU A 17 -7.90 6.21 10.50
N ARG A 18 -6.57 6.19 10.60
CA ARG A 18 -5.67 7.29 10.22
C ARG A 18 -5.74 7.65 8.73
N CYS A 19 -6.37 6.83 7.89
CA CYS A 19 -6.53 7.13 6.47
C CYS A 19 -7.31 8.44 6.27
N SER A 20 -6.69 9.45 5.68
CA SER A 20 -7.34 10.73 5.34
C SER A 20 -8.03 10.75 3.98
N GLY A 21 -7.88 9.69 3.19
CA GLY A 21 -8.39 9.65 1.81
C GLY A 21 -7.50 10.33 0.77
N CYS A 22 -6.24 10.67 1.09
CA CYS A 22 -5.35 11.40 0.17
C CYS A 22 -5.04 10.73 -1.18
N GLY A 23 -5.28 9.42 -1.32
CA GLY A 23 -5.12 8.69 -2.59
C GLY A 23 -3.68 8.42 -3.05
N ILE A 24 -2.64 8.77 -2.27
CA ILE A 24 -1.25 8.49 -2.69
C ILE A 24 -1.02 7.00 -2.91
N CYS A 25 -1.56 6.15 -2.04
CA CYS A 25 -1.47 4.70 -2.15
C CYS A 25 -2.06 4.13 -3.45
N THR A 26 -3.06 4.78 -4.05
CA THR A 26 -3.64 4.31 -5.33
C THR A 26 -2.70 4.59 -6.51
N LYS A 27 -1.85 5.61 -6.39
CA LYS A 27 -0.92 6.06 -7.44
C LYS A 27 0.43 5.37 -7.40
N VAL A 28 0.90 5.00 -6.20
CA VAL A 28 2.22 4.36 -6.03
C VAL A 28 2.15 2.83 -6.10
N TYR A 29 0.97 2.22 -6.01
CA TYR A 29 0.83 0.77 -6.00
C TYR A 29 0.86 0.22 -7.43
N PRO A 30 1.86 -0.58 -7.84
CA PRO A 30 2.08 -0.92 -9.25
C PRO A 30 0.96 -1.77 -9.86
N ILE A 31 0.31 -2.63 -9.06
CA ILE A 31 -0.78 -3.49 -9.57
C ILE A 31 -2.19 -2.87 -9.47
N GLY A 32 -2.32 -1.62 -9.02
CA GLY A 32 -3.61 -0.90 -9.02
C GLY A 32 -4.70 -1.49 -8.11
N ASN A 33 -4.34 -2.27 -7.09
CA ASN A 33 -5.31 -2.96 -6.24
C ASN A 33 -5.77 -2.11 -5.01
N ILE A 34 -5.67 -0.78 -5.06
CA ILE A 34 -6.22 0.13 -4.03
C ILE A 34 -6.99 1.24 -4.73
N VAL A 35 -8.24 1.46 -4.29
CA VAL A 35 -9.12 2.55 -4.73
C VAL A 35 -9.51 3.44 -3.56
N LEU A 36 -10.04 4.63 -3.86
CA LEU A 36 -10.73 5.45 -2.87
C LEU A 36 -12.23 5.16 -2.93
N GLU A 37 -12.81 4.73 -1.82
CA GLU A 37 -14.25 4.54 -1.65
C GLU A 37 -14.69 5.29 -0.39
N LYS A 38 -15.73 6.14 -0.50
CA LYS A 38 -16.27 6.93 0.63
C LYS A 38 -15.19 7.71 1.40
N GLY A 39 -14.21 8.26 0.69
CA GLY A 39 -13.13 9.05 1.29
C GLY A 39 -12.05 8.23 2.02
N LYS A 40 -12.05 6.89 1.91
CA LYS A 40 -11.03 6.02 2.50
C LYS A 40 -10.42 5.12 1.44
N ALA A 41 -9.16 4.75 1.64
CA ALA A 41 -8.50 3.78 0.78
C ALA A 41 -9.02 2.37 1.08
N LYS A 42 -9.32 1.60 0.03
CA LYS A 42 -9.84 0.23 0.12
C LYS A 42 -9.18 -0.64 -0.94
N ARG A 43 -8.88 -1.89 -0.58
CA ARG A 43 -8.37 -2.91 -1.51
C ARG A 43 -9.50 -3.45 -2.39
N LEU A 44 -9.26 -3.66 -3.68
CA LEU A 44 -10.23 -4.29 -4.58
C LEU A 44 -10.29 -5.82 -4.39
N CYS A 45 -9.14 -6.43 -4.07
CA CYS A 45 -9.01 -7.85 -3.77
C CYS A 45 -7.87 -8.08 -2.76
N GLN A 46 -7.69 -9.33 -2.32
CA GLN A 46 -6.68 -9.66 -1.31
C GLN A 46 -5.25 -9.80 -1.86
N ILE A 47 -5.05 -9.64 -3.18
CA ILE A 47 -3.73 -9.79 -3.79
C ILE A 47 -2.79 -8.66 -3.34
N CYS A 48 -1.73 -9.04 -2.64
CA CYS A 48 -0.64 -8.18 -2.24
C CYS A 48 0.64 -8.69 -2.92
N ASP A 49 1.30 -7.87 -3.73
CA ASP A 49 2.61 -8.20 -4.32
C ASP A 49 3.78 -7.93 -3.36
N PHE A 50 3.48 -7.41 -2.16
CA PHE A 50 4.45 -7.03 -1.14
C PHE A 50 5.51 -6.02 -1.63
N CYS A 51 5.17 -5.14 -2.58
CA CYS A 51 6.09 -4.09 -3.03
C CYS A 51 6.36 -2.98 -1.98
N LEU A 52 5.61 -2.96 -0.87
CA LEU A 52 5.68 -1.97 0.22
C LEU A 52 5.43 -0.51 -0.16
N ALA A 53 5.14 -0.20 -1.43
CA ALA A 53 4.98 1.16 -1.92
C ALA A 53 3.90 1.94 -1.15
N CYS A 54 2.76 1.31 -0.87
CA CYS A 54 1.65 1.93 -0.13
C CYS A 54 1.97 2.15 1.37
N VAL A 55 2.73 1.24 2.00
CA VAL A 55 3.15 1.35 3.39
C VAL A 55 4.11 2.53 3.54
N HIS A 56 5.19 2.56 2.75
CA HIS A 56 6.23 3.58 2.87
C HIS A 56 5.80 4.98 2.44
N ASN A 57 4.85 5.12 1.50
CA ASN A 57 4.45 6.43 0.97
C ASN A 57 3.12 6.94 1.55
N CYS A 58 2.51 6.28 2.54
CA CYS A 58 1.34 6.83 3.20
C CYS A 58 1.75 7.90 4.23
N PRO A 59 1.46 9.20 4.01
CA PRO A 59 1.90 10.26 4.92
C PRO A 59 1.18 10.22 6.28
N PHE A 60 0.08 9.48 6.38
CA PHE A 60 -0.70 9.30 7.62
C PHE A 60 -0.40 7.97 8.32
N HIS A 61 0.57 7.20 7.80
CA HIS A 61 0.91 5.86 8.30
C HIS A 61 -0.33 4.95 8.42
N ALA A 62 -1.33 5.15 7.55
CA ALA A 62 -2.61 4.47 7.66
C ALA A 62 -2.55 3.00 7.23
N ILE A 63 -1.47 2.59 6.55
CA ILE A 63 -1.26 1.26 5.98
C ILE A 63 -0.05 0.64 6.64
N GLU A 64 -0.21 -0.55 7.21
CA GLU A 64 0.86 -1.28 7.90
C GLU A 64 0.96 -2.71 7.37
N LEU A 65 2.18 -3.23 7.29
CA LEU A 65 2.43 -4.65 7.13
C LEU A 65 2.65 -5.27 8.51
N ARG A 66 1.73 -6.13 8.98
CA ARG A 66 1.74 -6.70 10.35
C ARG A 66 3.00 -7.50 10.70
N ILE A 67 3.73 -7.97 9.69
CA ILE A 67 4.97 -8.73 9.85
C ILE A 67 6.22 -7.85 9.81
N ASP A 68 6.07 -6.53 9.62
CA ASP A 68 7.21 -5.62 9.70
C ASP A 68 7.76 -5.59 11.12
N LYS A 69 9.08 -5.81 11.24
CA LYS A 69 9.79 -5.76 12.53
C LYS A 69 9.69 -4.37 13.18
N ASN A 70 9.62 -3.31 12.38
CA ASN A 70 9.47 -1.95 12.84
C ASN A 70 8.39 -1.23 12.01
N PRO A 71 7.13 -1.23 12.47
CA PRO A 71 6.00 -0.65 11.74
C PRO A 71 6.01 0.88 11.69
N ASP A 72 6.93 1.56 12.39
CA ASP A 72 7.02 3.03 12.40
C ASP A 72 7.96 3.57 11.32
N VAL A 73 8.89 2.74 10.83
CA VAL A 73 9.87 3.18 9.82
C VAL A 73 9.24 3.25 8.44
N ARG A 74 9.47 4.36 7.75
CA ARG A 74 9.04 4.59 6.36
C ARG A 74 10.28 4.91 5.54
N TYR A 75 10.82 3.89 4.88
CA TYR A 75 12.00 4.08 4.05
C TYR A 75 11.71 5.06 2.92
N ARG A 76 12.64 6.00 2.71
CA ARG A 76 12.58 6.95 1.62
C ARG A 76 13.98 7.24 1.09
N HIS A 77 14.23 6.86 -0.17
CA HIS A 77 15.46 7.25 -0.86
C HIS A 77 15.49 8.78 -1.04
N GLN A 78 16.62 9.41 -0.74
CA GLN A 78 16.75 10.88 -0.73
C GLN A 78 16.59 11.50 -2.13
N ASP A 79 17.14 10.84 -3.16
CA ASP A 79 17.15 11.38 -4.53
C ASP A 79 15.95 10.98 -5.40
N ILE A 80 15.07 10.11 -4.91
CA ILE A 80 13.88 9.68 -5.66
C ILE A 80 12.72 10.51 -5.15
N THR A 81 11.91 11.13 -6.01
CA THR A 81 10.71 11.88 -5.60
C THR A 81 9.45 11.00 -5.61
N LEU A 82 8.38 11.43 -4.95
CA LEU A 82 7.10 10.70 -4.99
C LEU A 82 6.58 10.65 -6.44
N LYS A 83 6.84 11.71 -7.21
CA LYS A 83 6.49 11.78 -8.63
C LYS A 83 7.22 10.71 -9.44
N ASP A 84 8.49 10.44 -9.16
CA ASP A 84 9.25 9.39 -9.85
C ASP A 84 8.65 8.00 -9.59
N ILE A 85 8.27 7.72 -8.34
CA ILE A 85 7.59 6.47 -7.97
C ILE A 85 6.25 6.34 -8.72
N VAL A 86 5.44 7.42 -8.71
CA VAL A 86 4.15 7.42 -9.41
C VAL A 86 4.34 7.23 -10.92
N ASN A 87 5.36 7.84 -11.51
CA ASN A 87 5.66 7.71 -12.94
C ASN A 87 6.12 6.29 -13.30
N ALA A 88 6.98 5.68 -12.49
CA ALA A 88 7.44 4.31 -12.70
C ALA A 88 6.30 3.28 -12.54
N ASN A 89 5.32 3.59 -11.69
CA ASN A 89 4.19 2.71 -11.37
C ASN A 89 2.89 3.12 -12.09
N GLN A 90 2.99 3.87 -13.19
CA GLN A 90 1.82 4.19 -14.02
C GLN A 90 1.19 2.88 -14.51
N GLN A 91 -0.05 2.64 -14.10
CA GLN A 91 -0.75 1.38 -14.34
C GLN A 91 -1.16 1.15 -15.81
N GLY A 92 -0.82 2.07 -16.72
CA GLY A 92 -1.31 2.11 -18.10
C GLY A 92 -2.83 2.31 -18.14
N GLY A 93 -3.33 3.15 -19.04
CA GLY A 93 -4.76 3.09 -19.35
C GLY A 93 -5.04 1.70 -19.94
N LYS A 94 -5.93 0.92 -19.30
CA LYS A 94 -6.68 -0.08 -20.05
C LYS A 94 -7.67 0.64 -20.96
#